data_AF-A0A182E355-F1
#
_entry.id   AF-A0A182E355-F1
#
_cell.length_a   1.000
_cell.length_b   1.000
_cell.length_c   1.000
_cell.angle_alpha   90.00
_cell.angle_beta   90.00
_cell.angle_gamma   90.00
#
_symmetry.space_group_name_H-M   'P 1'
#
loop_
_entity.id
_entity.type
_entity.pdbx_description
1 polymer ?
#
loop_
_entity_poly.entity_id
_entity_poly.type
_entity_poly.pdbx_seq_one_letter_code
_entity_poly.pdbx_strand_id
1 'polypeptide(L)'
;MGVLSKFLVDILGLRVNKATCYEMMHTWNPNCYGAIVDSLWDGWLFSLKTYIIFYGLTSIFSAKNIRQVHWRKILIDSIRSSFFLTANLIIFLWLSCQLRKMLGFFTVPTLGLMNGIISALLAILIENRRRRPLLALYLTNLASETAYHQLVNHGYLKYIPNGVVIIFGFGLAGLLHLYYKDKLHTSLRKSIEYVLFVQWTFHISVLNVVVAEPMHGVLRDVCCNIATVISQVQSPSVFS
;
A
#
# COMPACT_ATOMS: atom_id res chain seq x y z
N MET A 1 23.07 32.71 8.40
CA MET A 1 23.13 31.50 7.56
C MET A 1 24.36 30.61 7.80
N GLY A 2 25.54 31.14 8.16
CA GLY A 2 26.76 30.31 8.31
C GLY A 2 26.91 29.50 9.61
N VAL A 3 26.24 29.88 10.70
CA VAL A 3 26.37 29.19 12.01
C VAL A 3 25.60 27.87 12.03
N LEU A 4 24.38 27.86 11.50
CA LEU A 4 23.55 26.66 11.46
C LEU A 4 24.08 25.62 10.46
N SER A 5 24.59 26.06 9.30
CA SER A 5 25.20 25.13 8.35
C SER A 5 26.48 24.49 8.90
N LYS A 6 27.31 25.27 9.62
CA LYS A 6 28.49 24.74 10.32
C LYS A 6 28.09 23.76 11.42
N PHE A 7 27.11 24.11 12.25
CA PHE A 7 26.58 23.21 13.28
C PHE A 7 26.09 21.87 12.69
N LEU A 8 25.32 21.90 11.60
CA LEU A 8 24.77 20.68 10.97
C LEU A 8 25.83 19.81 10.29
N VAL A 9 26.90 20.42 9.78
CA VAL A 9 28.02 19.69 9.16
C VAL A 9 28.97 19.15 10.23
N ASP A 10 29.33 19.97 11.22
CA ASP A 10 30.39 19.66 12.19
C ASP A 10 29.90 18.74 13.31
N ILE A 11 28.65 18.87 13.76
CA ILE A 11 28.10 18.06 14.87
C ILE A 11 27.28 16.87 14.36
N LEU A 12 26.56 17.04 13.25
CA LEU A 12 25.64 16.02 12.72
C LEU A 12 26.18 15.30 11.47
N GLY A 13 27.29 15.75 10.88
CA GLY A 13 27.91 15.11 9.70
C GLY A 13 27.01 15.12 8.46
N LEU A 14 25.98 15.98 8.43
CA LEU A 14 24.95 15.93 7.39
C LEU A 14 25.45 16.58 6.09
N ARG A 15 25.24 15.90 4.97
CA ARG A 15 25.50 16.48 3.63
C ARG A 15 24.50 17.60 3.36
N VAL A 16 25.04 18.80 3.11
CA VAL A 16 24.27 20.00 2.78
C VAL A 16 24.22 20.15 1.26
N ASN A 17 23.00 20.15 0.70
CA ASN A 17 22.79 20.39 -0.72
C ASN A 17 22.33 21.84 -0.96
N LYS A 18 23.02 22.54 -1.85
CA LYS A 18 22.73 23.94 -2.22
C LYS A 18 21.84 24.09 -3.45
N ALA A 19 21.37 22.99 -4.04
CA ALA A 19 20.44 22.99 -5.18
C ALA A 19 19.17 23.82 -4.90
N THR A 20 18.59 24.41 -5.95
CA THR A 20 17.37 25.23 -5.85
C THR A 20 16.13 24.37 -5.56
N CYS A 21 15.04 25.00 -5.10
CA CYS A 21 13.76 24.28 -4.95
C CYS A 21 13.23 23.75 -6.28
N TYR A 22 13.50 24.45 -7.38
CA TYR A 22 13.20 24.01 -8.74
C TYR A 22 13.89 22.68 -9.08
N GLU A 23 15.20 22.58 -8.84
CA GLU A 23 15.98 21.37 -9.17
C GLU A 23 15.63 20.16 -8.30
N MET A 24 15.19 20.38 -7.06
CA MET A 24 15.00 19.31 -6.08
C MET A 24 13.54 18.90 -5.86
N MET A 25 12.59 19.84 -5.97
CA MET A 25 11.19 19.61 -5.58
C MET A 25 10.19 19.79 -6.72
N HIS A 26 10.40 20.78 -7.60
CA HIS A 26 9.42 21.13 -8.62
C HIS A 26 10.07 21.47 -9.98
N THR A 27 10.66 20.46 -10.62
CA THR A 27 11.41 20.61 -11.88
C THR A 27 10.55 20.99 -13.09
N TRP A 28 9.22 20.85 -12.99
CA TRP A 28 8.28 21.16 -14.07
C TRP A 28 7.87 22.63 -14.14
N ASN A 29 7.97 23.40 -13.05
CA ASN A 29 7.54 24.80 -13.01
C ASN A 29 8.53 25.63 -12.18
N PRO A 30 9.11 26.73 -12.72
CA PRO A 30 10.07 27.56 -11.99
C PRO A 30 9.44 28.28 -10.79
N ASN A 31 8.13 28.54 -10.84
CA ASN A 31 7.41 29.22 -9.77
C ASN A 31 6.90 28.22 -8.73
N CYS A 32 7.30 28.37 -7.46
CA CYS A 32 6.87 27.48 -6.38
C CYS A 32 5.33 27.40 -6.25
N TYR A 33 4.64 28.54 -6.37
CA TYR A 33 3.17 28.58 -6.27
C TYR A 33 2.49 27.98 -7.51
N GLY A 34 3.07 28.18 -8.70
CA GLY A 34 2.58 27.53 -9.92
C GLY A 34 2.67 26.01 -9.81
N ALA A 35 3.84 25.51 -9.38
CA ALA A 35 4.06 24.09 -9.15
C ALA A 35 3.05 23.47 -8.16
N ILE A 36 2.70 24.20 -7.10
CA ILE A 36 1.71 23.76 -6.11
C ILE A 36 0.30 23.67 -6.73
N VAL A 37 -0.10 24.66 -7.52
CA VAL A 37 -1.43 24.67 -8.18
C VAL A 37 -1.52 23.56 -9.22
N ASP A 38 -0.47 23.36 -10.02
CA ASP A 38 -0.39 22.27 -10.98
C ASP A 38 -0.54 20.91 -10.28
N SER A 39 0.24 20.71 -9.19
CA SER A 39 0.20 19.49 -8.38
C SER A 39 -1.15 19.28 -7.68
N LEU A 40 -1.85 20.36 -7.31
CA LEU A 40 -3.16 20.28 -6.67
C LEU A 40 -4.16 19.67 -7.63
N TRP A 41 -4.22 20.15 -8.88
CA TRP A 41 -5.20 19.69 -9.85
C TRP A 41 -4.95 18.23 -10.26
N ASP A 42 -3.70 17.91 -10.59
CA ASP A 42 -3.32 16.56 -11.00
C ASP A 42 -3.45 15.57 -9.84
N GLY A 43 -3.00 15.95 -8.64
CA GLY A 43 -3.11 15.14 -7.43
C GLY A 43 -4.56 14.89 -7.02
N TRP A 44 -5.43 15.90 -7.14
CA TRP A 44 -6.85 15.78 -6.86
C TRP A 44 -7.54 14.80 -7.81
N LEU A 45 -7.34 14.93 -9.12
CA LEU A 45 -7.98 14.06 -10.11
C LEU A 45 -7.50 12.61 -9.98
N PHE A 46 -6.19 12.42 -9.81
CA PHE A 46 -5.62 11.10 -9.61
C PHE A 46 -6.15 10.42 -8.34
N SER A 47 -6.20 11.15 -7.23
CA SER A 47 -6.68 10.63 -5.95
C SER A 47 -8.17 10.30 -6.01
N LEU A 48 -8.99 11.19 -6.55
CA LEU A 48 -10.42 10.99 -6.70
C LEU A 48 -10.74 9.76 -7.55
N LYS A 49 -10.07 9.58 -8.69
CA LYS A 49 -10.22 8.39 -9.54
C LYS A 49 -9.90 7.11 -8.75
N THR A 50 -8.79 7.12 -8.03
CA THR A 50 -8.32 5.95 -7.25
C THR A 50 -9.31 5.61 -6.14
N TYR A 51 -9.73 6.59 -5.34
CA TYR A 51 -10.64 6.36 -4.21
C TYR A 51 -12.05 5.97 -4.64
N ILE A 52 -12.58 6.53 -5.74
CA ILE A 52 -13.89 6.12 -6.26
C ILE A 52 -13.87 4.64 -6.66
N ILE A 53 -12.79 4.17 -7.30
CA ILE A 53 -12.65 2.76 -7.67
C ILE A 53 -12.57 1.88 -6.42
N PHE A 54 -11.70 2.21 -5.46
CA PHE A 54 -11.55 1.42 -4.23
C PHE A 54 -12.83 1.39 -3.38
N TYR A 55 -13.49 2.53 -3.17
CA TYR A 55 -14.74 2.57 -2.41
C TYR A 55 -15.92 1.95 -3.16
N GLY A 56 -15.94 2.07 -4.49
CA GLY A 56 -16.91 1.37 -5.34
C GLY A 56 -16.76 -0.14 -5.20
N LEU A 57 -15.55 -0.67 -5.40
CA LEU A 57 -15.26 -2.10 -5.27
C LEU A 57 -15.61 -2.64 -3.87
N THR A 58 -15.12 -1.99 -2.82
CA THR A 58 -15.39 -2.43 -1.43
C THR A 58 -16.87 -2.41 -1.09
N SER A 59 -17.63 -1.43 -1.60
CA SER A 59 -19.07 -1.37 -1.42
C SER A 59 -19.81 -2.46 -2.21
N ILE A 60 -19.33 -2.82 -3.41
CA ILE A 60 -19.90 -3.91 -4.20
C ILE A 60 -19.66 -5.25 -3.50
N PHE A 61 -18.43 -5.51 -3.03
CA PHE A 61 -18.10 -6.74 -2.33
C PHE A 61 -18.82 -6.89 -0.98
N SER A 62 -19.07 -5.80 -0.27
CA SER A 62 -19.78 -5.84 1.02
C SER A 62 -21.31 -5.87 0.86
N ALA A 63 -21.84 -5.50 -0.31
CA ALA A 63 -23.28 -5.45 -0.53
C ALA A 63 -23.82 -6.84 -0.91
N LYS A 64 -24.68 -7.40 -0.05
CA LYS A 64 -25.45 -8.62 -0.37
C LYS A 64 -26.42 -8.40 -1.54
N ASN A 65 -26.81 -7.13 -1.78
CA ASN A 65 -27.62 -6.67 -2.91
C ASN A 65 -27.13 -5.29 -3.39
N ILE A 66 -26.83 -5.16 -4.67
CA ILE A 66 -26.30 -3.92 -5.32
C ILE A 66 -27.22 -2.70 -5.09
N ARG A 67 -28.52 -2.92 -4.85
CA ARG A 67 -29.51 -1.85 -4.65
C ARG A 67 -29.41 -1.13 -3.30
N GLN A 68 -28.64 -1.63 -2.33
CA GLN A 68 -28.42 -0.98 -1.02
C GLN A 68 -27.18 -0.07 -1.00
N VAL A 69 -26.51 0.12 -2.13
CA VAL A 69 -25.30 0.94 -2.24
C VAL A 69 -25.65 2.43 -2.10
N HIS A 70 -25.17 3.04 -1.02
CA HIS A 70 -25.36 4.47 -0.76
C HIS A 70 -24.30 5.30 -1.50
N TRP A 71 -24.52 5.51 -2.80
CA TRP A 71 -23.60 6.25 -3.69
C TRP A 71 -23.20 7.62 -3.15
N ARG A 72 -24.13 8.37 -2.55
CA ARG A 72 -23.84 9.68 -1.96
C ARG A 72 -22.78 9.60 -0.85
N LYS A 73 -22.84 8.55 -0.02
CA LYS A 73 -21.87 8.35 1.07
C LYS A 73 -20.49 7.99 0.51
N ILE A 74 -20.46 7.11 -0.50
CA ILE A 74 -19.22 6.73 -1.21
C ILE A 74 -18.56 7.96 -1.84
N LEU A 75 -19.33 8.82 -2.51
CA LEU A 75 -18.80 10.03 -3.12
C LEU A 75 -18.26 11.03 -2.08
N ILE A 76 -19.02 11.27 -1.00
CA ILE A 76 -18.56 12.15 0.09
C ILE A 76 -17.27 11.63 0.72
N ASP A 77 -17.22 10.33 0.98
CA ASP A 77 -16.05 9.67 1.57
C ASP A 77 -14.85 9.66 0.59
N SER A 78 -15.10 9.51 -0.71
CA SER A 78 -14.06 9.60 -1.75
C SER A 78 -13.49 11.01 -1.85
N ILE A 79 -14.34 12.04 -1.89
CA ILE A 79 -13.93 13.44 -1.95
C ILE A 79 -13.13 13.81 -0.70
N ARG A 80 -13.56 13.37 0.48
CA ARG A 80 -12.84 13.61 1.73
C ARG A 80 -11.44 12.99 1.72
N SER A 81 -11.32 11.73 1.30
CA SER A 81 -10.01 11.05 1.20
C SER A 81 -9.11 11.66 0.11
N SER A 82 -9.71 12.17 -0.97
CA SER A 82 -8.98 12.90 -2.02
C SER A 82 -8.42 14.21 -1.47
N PHE A 83 -9.21 14.96 -0.70
CA PHE A 83 -8.75 16.18 -0.03
C PHE A 83 -7.67 15.91 1.00
N PHE A 84 -7.79 14.84 1.78
CA PHE A 84 -6.74 14.40 2.70
C PHE A 84 -5.40 14.15 1.98
N LEU A 85 -5.40 13.34 0.92
CA LEU A 85 -4.18 12.98 0.21
C LEU A 85 -3.57 14.18 -0.52
N THR A 86 -4.41 14.98 -1.17
CA THR A 86 -4.00 16.18 -1.91
C THR A 86 -3.45 17.24 -0.96
N ALA A 87 -4.09 17.46 0.21
CA ALA A 87 -3.60 18.36 1.23
C ALA A 87 -2.23 17.92 1.77
N ASN A 88 -2.02 16.62 2.00
CA ASN A 88 -0.72 16.11 2.42
C ASN A 88 0.38 16.38 1.38
N LEU A 89 0.08 16.24 0.09
CA LEU A 89 1.05 16.54 -0.97
C LEU A 89 1.38 18.04 -1.02
N ILE A 90 0.37 18.90 -0.99
CA ILE A 90 0.53 20.36 -1.10
C ILE A 90 1.26 20.92 0.10
N ILE A 91 0.90 20.50 1.32
CA ILE A 91 1.55 20.96 2.54
C ILE A 91 3.03 20.53 2.53
N PHE A 92 3.33 19.32 2.09
CA PHE A 92 4.71 18.84 1.93
C PHE A 92 5.52 19.70 0.94
N LEU A 93 4.97 19.97 -0.25
CA LEU A 93 5.61 20.82 -1.27
C LEU A 93 5.82 22.24 -0.75
N TRP A 94 4.80 22.82 -0.12
CA TRP A 94 4.85 24.17 0.44
C TRP A 94 5.88 24.29 1.57
N LEU A 95 5.85 23.38 2.54
CA LEU A 95 6.82 23.34 3.64
C LEU A 95 8.24 23.19 3.11
N SER A 96 8.46 22.32 2.12
CA SER A 96 9.78 22.12 1.51
C SER A 96 10.33 23.38 0.85
N CYS A 97 9.47 24.13 0.15
CA CYS A 97 9.85 25.41 -0.46
C CYS A 97 10.10 26.50 0.59
N GLN A 98 9.26 26.60 1.62
CA GLN A 98 9.43 27.61 2.67
C GLN A 98 10.66 27.35 3.53
N LEU A 99 10.91 26.09 3.87
CA LEU A 99 12.06 25.70 4.66
C LEU A 99 13.36 25.97 3.91
N ARG A 100 13.35 25.80 2.58
CA ARG A 100 14.48 26.24 1.74
C ARG A 100 14.67 27.76 1.76
N LYS A 101 13.60 28.56 1.71
CA LYS A 101 13.69 30.03 1.80
C LYS A 101 14.25 30.47 3.16
N MET A 102 13.87 29.78 4.25
CA MET A 102 14.34 30.11 5.60
C MET A 102 15.77 29.64 5.89
N LEU A 103 16.18 28.45 5.43
CA LEU A 103 17.49 27.88 5.73
C LEU A 103 18.54 28.22 4.66
N GLY A 104 18.12 28.44 3.41
CA GLY A 104 19.02 28.67 2.27
C GLY A 104 19.75 27.42 1.75
N PHE A 105 19.56 26.27 2.38
CA PHE A 105 20.14 24.98 1.97
C PHE A 105 19.17 23.82 2.27
N PHE A 106 19.40 22.66 1.66
CA PHE A 106 18.70 21.41 1.99
C PHE A 106 19.63 20.47 2.76
N THR A 107 19.09 19.78 3.75
CA THR A 107 19.74 18.62 4.39
C THR A 107 18.90 17.38 4.14
N VAL A 108 19.53 16.22 4.12
CA VAL A 108 18.86 14.92 3.89
C VAL A 108 17.62 14.70 4.78
N PRO A 109 17.67 14.88 6.12
CA PRO A 109 16.51 14.65 6.98
C PRO A 109 15.41 15.72 6.78
N THR A 110 15.82 16.94 6.45
CA THR A 110 14.89 18.05 6.31
C THR A 110 14.18 18.02 4.95
N LEU A 111 14.82 17.47 3.91
CA LEU A 111 14.25 17.35 2.57
C LEU A 111 13.01 16.44 2.55
N GLY A 112 13.05 15.33 3.29
CA GLY A 112 11.99 14.32 3.29
C GLY A 112 11.34 14.12 4.65
N LEU A 113 12.10 13.64 5.63
CA LEU A 113 11.56 13.12 6.89
C LEU A 113 10.80 14.19 7.70
N MET A 114 11.42 15.34 7.96
CA MET A 114 10.81 16.38 8.78
C MET A 114 9.56 16.96 8.12
N ASN A 115 9.67 17.36 6.85
CA ASN A 115 8.54 17.93 6.10
C ASN A 115 7.42 16.92 5.93
N GLY A 116 7.75 15.65 5.71
CA GLY A 116 6.79 14.55 5.61
C GLY A 116 6.02 14.34 6.91
N ILE A 117 6.70 14.32 8.06
CA ILE A 117 6.05 14.17 9.37
C ILE A 117 5.12 15.35 9.65
N ILE A 118 5.58 16.59 9.47
CA ILE A 118 4.76 17.78 9.71
C ILE A 118 3.55 17.80 8.77
N SER A 119 3.77 17.50 7.49
CA SER A 119 2.69 17.45 6.50
C SER A 119 1.66 16.38 6.82
N ALA A 120 2.09 15.17 7.20
CA ALA A 120 1.21 14.08 7.57
C ALA A 120 0.40 14.41 8.84
N LEU A 121 1.01 15.08 9.83
CA LEU A 121 0.33 15.54 11.04
C LEU A 121 -0.72 16.62 10.76
N LEU A 122 -0.47 17.50 9.79
CA LEU A 122 -1.45 18.50 9.37
C LEU A 122 -2.57 17.86 8.55
N ALA A 123 -2.24 16.96 7.64
CA ALA A 123 -3.22 16.27 6.80
C ALA A 123 -4.15 15.37 7.63
N ILE A 124 -3.64 14.64 8.63
CA ILE A 124 -4.46 13.69 9.39
C ILE A 124 -5.61 14.35 10.18
N LEU A 125 -5.52 15.65 10.46
CA LEU A 125 -6.59 16.42 11.09
C LEU A 125 -7.86 16.47 10.22
N ILE A 126 -7.70 16.44 8.89
CA ILE A 126 -8.77 16.50 7.89
C ILE A 126 -9.52 15.16 7.80
N GLU A 127 -8.82 14.04 7.98
CA GLU A 127 -9.37 12.70 7.74
C GLU A 127 -10.25 12.20 8.91
N ASN A 128 -11.25 11.37 8.61
CA ASN A 128 -12.18 10.87 9.61
C ASN A 128 -11.51 9.87 10.58
N ARG A 129 -11.75 10.05 11.89
CA ARG A 129 -11.13 9.25 12.97
C ARG A 129 -11.33 7.73 12.81
N ARG A 130 -12.47 7.29 12.27
CA ARG A 130 -12.76 5.86 12.05
C ARG A 130 -11.83 5.19 11.03
N ARG A 131 -11.27 5.95 10.08
CA ARG A 131 -10.47 5.42 8.95
C ARG A 131 -8.96 5.50 9.18
N ARG A 132 -8.53 6.41 10.06
CA ARG A 132 -7.12 6.61 10.45
C ARG A 132 -6.36 5.33 10.80
N PRO A 133 -6.89 4.37 11.60
CA PRO A 133 -6.09 3.20 11.97
C PRO A 133 -5.83 2.26 10.79
N LEU A 134 -6.81 2.05 9.91
CA LEU A 134 -6.66 1.20 8.73
C LEU A 134 -5.66 1.82 7.73
N LEU A 135 -5.81 3.12 7.49
CA LEU A 135 -4.89 3.88 6.63
C LEU A 135 -3.46 3.89 7.20
N ALA A 136 -3.31 4.11 8.51
CA ALA A 136 -2.01 4.12 9.17
C ALA A 136 -1.34 2.75 9.08
N LEU A 137 -2.08 1.66 9.25
CA LEU A 137 -1.54 0.31 9.09
C LEU A 137 -1.07 0.06 7.65
N TYR A 138 -1.89 0.44 6.66
CA TYR A 138 -1.51 0.34 5.25
C TYR A 138 -0.25 1.15 4.91
N LEU A 139 -0.23 2.43 5.29
CA LEU A 139 0.90 3.33 5.02
C LEU A 139 2.16 2.89 5.78
N THR A 140 2.03 2.35 6.99
CA THR A 140 3.18 1.82 7.75
C THR A 140 3.80 0.62 7.04
N ASN A 141 2.97 -0.28 6.51
CA ASN A 141 3.45 -1.43 5.73
C ASN A 141 4.20 -0.96 4.48
N LEU A 142 3.61 -0.03 3.71
CA LEU A 142 4.26 0.56 2.54
C LEU A 142 5.54 1.32 2.91
N ALA A 143 5.54 2.05 4.03
CA ALA A 143 6.72 2.75 4.55
C ALA A 143 7.84 1.78 4.92
N SER A 144 7.52 0.62 5.52
CA SER A 144 8.54 -0.39 5.81
C SER A 144 9.15 -1.02 4.56
N GLU A 145 8.34 -1.26 3.52
CA GLU A 145 8.80 -1.79 2.25
C GLU A 145 9.70 -0.79 1.52
N THR A 146 9.25 0.46 1.41
CA THR A 146 10.06 1.54 0.82
C THR A 146 11.34 1.77 1.60
N ALA A 147 11.31 1.81 2.94
CA ALA A 147 12.51 1.93 3.76
C ALA A 147 13.49 0.78 3.54
N TYR A 148 13.00 -0.46 3.44
CA TYR A 148 13.82 -1.62 3.12
C TYR A 148 14.51 -1.46 1.76
N HIS A 149 13.76 -1.10 0.71
CA HIS A 149 14.33 -0.90 -0.61
C HIS A 149 15.33 0.26 -0.67
N GLN A 150 15.07 1.36 0.04
CA GLN A 150 16.02 2.46 0.15
C GLN A 150 17.32 2.01 0.84
N LEU A 151 17.23 1.27 1.95
CA LEU A 151 18.41 0.74 2.65
C LEU A 151 19.21 -0.24 1.81
N VAL A 152 18.55 -1.09 1.02
CA VAL A 152 19.20 -2.01 0.09
C VAL A 152 19.89 -1.24 -1.04
N ASN A 153 19.23 -0.24 -1.62
CA ASN A 153 19.81 0.59 -2.70
C ASN A 153 21.04 1.39 -2.23
N HIS A 154 21.05 1.81 -0.96
CA HIS A 154 22.21 2.46 -0.35
C HIS A 154 23.31 1.49 0.11
N GLY A 155 23.13 0.17 -0.08
CA GLY A 155 24.12 -0.85 0.27
C GLY A 155 24.21 -1.17 1.78
N TYR A 156 23.30 -0.66 2.60
CA TYR A 156 23.29 -0.95 4.05
C TYR A 156 22.74 -2.34 4.36
N LEU A 157 21.80 -2.83 3.55
CA LEU A 157 21.18 -4.14 3.72
C LEU A 157 21.34 -4.98 2.45
N LYS A 158 21.50 -6.29 2.62
CA LYS A 158 21.47 -7.24 1.51
C LYS A 158 20.02 -7.46 1.05
N TYR A 159 19.82 -7.51 -0.26
CA TYR A 159 18.53 -7.89 -0.82
C TYR A 159 18.21 -9.35 -0.49
N ILE A 160 17.03 -9.58 0.10
CA ILE A 160 16.51 -10.89 0.44
C ILE A 160 15.32 -11.16 -0.48
N PRO A 161 15.41 -12.12 -1.40
CA PRO A 161 14.26 -12.48 -2.24
C PRO A 161 13.12 -13.00 -1.36
N ASN A 162 11.90 -12.56 -1.63
CA ASN A 162 10.68 -12.98 -0.91
C ASN A 162 10.65 -12.67 0.60
N GLY A 163 11.37 -11.63 1.07
CA GLY A 163 11.38 -11.24 2.49
C GLY A 163 9.99 -10.98 3.09
N VAL A 164 9.02 -10.52 2.29
CA VAL A 164 7.62 -10.32 2.70
C VAL A 164 6.99 -11.62 3.20
N VAL A 165 7.29 -12.76 2.56
CA VAL A 165 6.76 -14.07 2.94
C VAL A 165 7.29 -14.49 4.31
N ILE A 166 8.55 -14.17 4.60
CA ILE A 166 9.19 -14.48 5.88
C ILE A 166 8.52 -13.69 7.00
N ILE A 167 8.35 -12.37 6.83
CA ILE A 167 7.72 -11.50 7.82
C ILE A 167 6.25 -11.90 8.04
N PHE A 168 5.53 -12.20 6.94
CA PHE A 168 4.17 -12.71 7.00
C PHE A 168 4.09 -14.04 7.75
N GLY A 169 5.01 -14.97 7.47
CA GLY A 169 5.12 -16.25 8.16
C GLY A 169 5.34 -16.10 9.66
N PHE A 170 6.25 -15.22 10.08
CA PHE A 170 6.46 -14.91 11.49
C PHE A 170 5.23 -14.28 12.15
N GLY A 171 4.56 -13.35 11.47
CA GLY A 171 3.32 -12.74 11.96
C GLY A 171 2.20 -13.77 12.15
N LEU A 172 2.02 -14.67 11.17
CA LEU A 172 1.01 -15.72 11.20
C LEU A 172 1.33 -16.76 12.29
N ALA A 173 2.58 -17.20 12.38
CA ALA A 173 3.03 -18.13 13.42
C ALA A 173 2.85 -17.54 14.83
N GLY A 174 3.17 -16.26 15.01
CA GLY A 174 2.94 -15.55 16.27
C GLY A 174 1.45 -15.46 16.63
N LEU A 175 0.59 -15.18 15.64
CA LEU A 175 -0.86 -15.13 15.83
C LEU A 175 -1.44 -16.50 16.22
N LEU A 176 -1.04 -17.56 15.52
CA LEU A 176 -1.43 -18.94 15.82
C LEU A 176 -0.96 -19.39 17.20
N HIS A 177 0.26 -19.03 17.59
CA HIS A 177 0.79 -19.36 18.92
C HIS A 177 0.03 -18.65 20.04
N LEU A 178 -0.34 -17.38 19.85
CA LEU A 178 -1.18 -16.63 20.79
C LEU A 178 -2.61 -17.17 20.86
N TYR A 179 -3.15 -17.64 19.73
CA TYR A 179 -4.43 -18.33 19.68
C TYR A 179 -4.40 -19.63 20.48
N TYR A 180 -3.39 -20.48 20.28
CA TYR A 180 -3.24 -21.75 20.99
C TYR A 180 -3.04 -21.58 22.50
N LYS A 181 -2.37 -20.50 22.92
CA LYS A 181 -2.14 -20.19 24.34
C LYS A 181 -3.31 -19.49 25.02
N ASP A 182 -4.44 -19.31 24.34
CA ASP A 182 -5.64 -18.61 24.82
C ASP A 182 -5.43 -17.16 25.29
N LYS A 183 -4.25 -16.57 25.03
CA LYS A 183 -3.92 -15.19 25.43
C LYS A 183 -4.41 -14.12 24.45
N LEU A 184 -5.12 -14.53 23.40
CA LEU A 184 -5.61 -13.64 22.37
C LEU A 184 -6.88 -12.90 22.82
N HIS A 185 -6.92 -11.59 22.55
CA HIS A 185 -8.06 -10.74 22.87
C HIS A 185 -9.37 -11.31 22.28
N THR A 186 -10.45 -11.30 23.06
CA THR A 186 -11.72 -11.98 22.74
C THR A 186 -12.33 -11.54 21.41
N SER A 187 -12.21 -10.26 21.02
CA SER A 187 -12.69 -9.78 19.72
C SER A 187 -11.90 -10.37 18.53
N LEU A 188 -10.57 -10.52 18.68
CA LEU A 188 -9.71 -11.09 17.63
C LEU A 188 -9.97 -12.58 17.46
N ARG A 189 -10.14 -13.31 18.57
CA ARG A 189 -10.54 -14.71 18.55
C ARG A 189 -11.84 -14.92 17.75
N LYS A 190 -12.88 -14.15 18.06
CA LYS A 190 -14.17 -14.21 17.35
C LYS A 190 -14.04 -13.88 15.86
N SER A 191 -13.18 -12.92 15.50
CA SER A 191 -12.92 -12.62 14.08
C SER A 191 -12.18 -13.75 13.37
N ILE A 192 -11.19 -14.39 14.01
CA ILE A 192 -10.48 -15.53 13.43
C ILE A 192 -11.42 -16.73 13.29
N GLU A 193 -12.23 -17.04 14.30
CA GLU A 193 -13.25 -18.09 14.24
C GLU A 193 -14.28 -17.80 13.14
N TYR A 194 -14.74 -16.55 13.00
CA TYR A 194 -15.63 -16.15 11.91
C TYR A 194 -14.99 -16.32 10.53
N VAL A 195 -13.73 -15.91 10.36
CA VAL A 195 -13.02 -16.07 9.07
C VAL A 195 -12.80 -17.55 8.75
N LEU A 196 -12.39 -18.36 9.73
CA LEU A 196 -12.25 -19.81 9.56
C LEU A 196 -13.60 -20.46 9.22
N PHE A 197 -14.70 -20.03 9.83
CA PHE A 197 -16.05 -20.50 9.55
C PHE A 197 -16.58 -20.06 8.18
N VAL A 198 -16.31 -18.82 7.77
CA VAL A 198 -16.65 -18.30 6.43
C VAL A 198 -15.85 -19.00 5.34
N GLN A 199 -14.56 -19.25 5.57
CA GLN A 199 -13.73 -20.03 4.65
C GLN A 199 -14.27 -21.47 4.50
N TRP A 200 -14.69 -22.10 5.61
CA TRP A 200 -15.30 -23.43 5.61
C TRP A 200 -16.63 -23.47 4.84
N THR A 201 -17.51 -22.50 5.05
CA THR A 201 -18.82 -22.42 4.37
C THR A 201 -18.68 -22.07 2.88
N PHE A 202 -17.70 -21.25 2.50
CA PHE A 202 -17.38 -20.98 1.10
C PHE A 202 -16.87 -22.24 0.39
N HIS A 203 -15.99 -23.02 1.04
CA HIS A 203 -15.48 -24.27 0.48
C HIS A 203 -16.60 -25.34 0.33
N ILE A 204 -17.52 -25.45 1.29
CA ILE A 204 -18.71 -26.32 1.16
C ILE A 204 -19.65 -25.84 0.04
N SER A 205 -19.83 -24.53 -0.11
CA SER A 205 -20.71 -23.98 -1.15
C SER A 205 -20.15 -24.21 -2.55
N VAL A 206 -18.83 -24.09 -2.73
CA VAL A 206 -18.15 -24.44 -3.98
C VAL A 206 -18.20 -25.96 -4.22
N LEU A 207 -18.01 -26.79 -3.20
CA LEU A 207 -18.17 -28.25 -3.33
C LEU A 207 -19.61 -28.63 -3.73
N ASN A 208 -20.63 -28.01 -3.13
CA ASN A 208 -22.03 -28.27 -3.47
C ASN A 208 -22.41 -27.75 -4.87
N VAL A 209 -21.80 -26.67 -5.36
CA VAL A 209 -21.99 -26.19 -6.73
C VAL A 209 -21.29 -27.11 -7.75
N VAL A 210 -20.09 -27.63 -7.42
CA VAL A 210 -19.36 -28.56 -8.28
C VAL A 210 -20.01 -29.96 -8.31
N VAL A 211 -20.66 -30.39 -7.22
CA VAL A 211 -21.38 -31.67 -7.14
C VAL A 211 -22.80 -31.59 -7.75
N ALA A 212 -23.30 -30.39 -8.08
CA ALA A 212 -24.63 -30.20 -8.68
C ALA A 212 -24.65 -30.28 -10.24
N GLU A 213 -23.50 -30.43 -10.91
CA GLU A 213 -23.50 -30.84 -12.32
C GLU A 213 -23.48 -32.37 -12.43
N PRO A 214 -24.36 -32.98 -13.26
CA PRO A 214 -24.35 -34.43 -13.44
C PRO A 214 -23.08 -34.84 -14.20
N MET A 215 -22.08 -35.26 -13.42
CA MET A 215 -20.91 -36.02 -13.87
C MET A 215 -21.34 -37.38 -14.44
N HIS A 216 -21.82 -37.41 -15.68
CA HIS A 216 -21.89 -38.67 -16.44
C HIS A 216 -21.48 -38.58 -17.91
N GLY A 217 -21.21 -37.38 -18.44
CA GLY A 217 -20.78 -37.20 -19.84
C GLY A 217 -19.28 -36.92 -20.03
N VAL A 218 -18.68 -36.05 -19.21
CA VAL A 218 -17.38 -35.42 -19.55
C VAL A 218 -16.15 -36.26 -19.12
N LEU A 219 -16.30 -37.17 -18.14
CA LEU A 219 -15.20 -38.04 -17.69
C LEU A 219 -14.84 -39.14 -18.68
N ARG A 220 -15.72 -39.47 -19.63
CA ARG A 220 -15.46 -40.51 -20.63
C ARG A 220 -14.56 -40.00 -21.77
N ASP A 221 -14.69 -38.72 -22.13
CA ASP A 221 -13.89 -38.11 -23.21
C ASP A 221 -12.49 -37.68 -22.75
N VAL A 222 -12.32 -37.31 -21.48
CA VAL A 222 -11.01 -36.93 -20.92
C VAL A 222 -10.12 -38.16 -20.66
N CYS A 223 -10.70 -39.29 -20.23
CA CYS A 223 -9.93 -40.53 -20.05
C CYS A 223 -9.47 -41.15 -21.37
N CYS A 224 -10.24 -40.98 -22.46
CA CYS A 224 -9.83 -41.48 -23.78
C CYS A 224 -8.66 -40.66 -24.36
N ASN A 225 -8.65 -39.33 -24.18
CA ASN A 225 -7.59 -38.47 -24.71
C ASN A 225 -6.28 -38.48 -23.91
N ILE A 226 -6.32 -38.83 -22.61
CA ILE A 226 -5.10 -38.96 -21.80
C ILE A 226 -4.36 -40.27 -22.09
N ALA A 227 -5.07 -41.34 -22.48
CA ALA A 227 -4.44 -42.60 -22.86
C ALA A 227 -3.64 -42.50 -24.17
N THR A 228 -4.04 -41.63 -25.10
CA THR A 228 -3.34 -41.39 -26.38
C THR A 228 -2.10 -40.49 -26.24
N VAL A 229 -2.07 -39.60 -25.25
CA VAL A 229 -0.93 -38.69 -25.03
C VAL A 229 0.19 -39.37 -24.24
N ILE A 230 -0.13 -40.33 -23.37
CA ILE A 230 0.86 -41.04 -22.55
C ILE A 230 1.64 -42.11 -23.35
N SER A 231 1.13 -42.57 -24.50
CA SER A 231 1.87 -43.51 -25.37
C SER A 231 2.98 -42.86 -26.23
N GLN A 232 3.12 -41.52 -26.20
CA GLN A 232 4.10 -40.78 -27.00
C GLN A 232 5.33 -40.29 -26.20
N VAL A 233 5.39 -40.54 -24.89
CA VAL A 233 6.45 -39.99 -24.01
C VAL A 233 7.21 -41.09 -23.26
N GLN A 234 7.53 -42.20 -23.94
CA GLN A 234 8.43 -43.21 -23.39
C GLN A 234 9.52 -43.60 -24.41
N SER A 235 10.73 -43.09 -24.13
CA SER A 235 12.06 -43.60 -24.53
C SER A 235 12.65 -43.11 -25.89
N PRO A 236 13.98 -43.23 -26.11
CA PRO A 236 14.92 -42.11 -25.99
C PRO A 236 15.81 -41.90 -27.25
N SER A 237 16.56 -40.80 -27.27
CA SER A 237 17.82 -40.56 -28.01
C SER A 237 17.93 -41.00 -29.49
N VAL A 238 18.07 -40.05 -30.42
CA VAL A 238 19.06 -40.16 -31.52
C VAL A 238 19.53 -38.75 -31.93
N PHE A 239 20.85 -38.60 -31.91
CA PHE A 239 21.66 -37.53 -32.53
C PHE A 239 21.22 -37.18 -33.96
N SER A 240 21.26 -35.90 -34.32
CA SER A 240 21.90 -35.36 -35.53
C SER A 240 21.95 -33.84 -35.44
#